data_AF-A0A9Q4T378-F1
#
_entry.id   AF-A0A9Q4T378-F1
#
_cell.length_a   1.000
_cell.length_b   1.000
_cell.length_c   1.000
_cell.angle_alpha   90.00
_cell.angle_beta   90.00
_cell.angle_gamma   90.00
#
_symmetry.space_group_name_H-M   'P 1'
#
loop_
_entity.id
_entity.type
_entity.pdbx_description
1 polymer ?
#
loop_
_entity_poly.entity_id
_entity_poly.type
_entity_poly.pdbx_seq_one_letter_code
_entity_poly.pdbx_strand_id
1 'polypeptide(L)'
;MLDKKIIYIAAMMMSLSACTTTAKKSVSVKPSAPQTATAAAVQPTPTPVESMNQLAPVNDDTKLRLERCLAETKHLADINREKYREQIDTLYRSIKATQYYASISNDLSNIMVDTITPLYQFRVNDACNTISQSLLAELKKGAGIAK
;
A
#
# COMPACT_ATOMS: atom_id res chain seq x y z
N MET A 1 13.09 -51.16 3.94
CA MET A 1 13.15 -50.96 5.40
C MET A 1 13.95 -49.70 5.69
N LEU A 2 13.29 -48.60 6.03
CA LEU A 2 13.84 -47.57 6.93
C LEU A 2 12.67 -46.71 7.44
N ASP A 3 11.97 -47.25 8.43
CA ASP A 3 11.08 -46.51 9.30
C ASP A 3 11.92 -45.72 10.31
N LYS A 4 11.71 -44.41 10.40
CA LYS A 4 11.92 -43.69 11.66
C LYS A 4 11.01 -42.47 11.74
N LYS A 5 9.83 -42.74 12.28
CA LYS A 5 8.83 -41.81 12.78
C LYS A 5 9.31 -41.13 14.07
N ILE A 6 9.00 -39.84 14.17
CA ILE A 6 8.58 -39.12 15.39
C ILE A 6 9.70 -38.73 16.39
N ILE A 7 9.40 -37.64 17.12
CA ILE A 7 10.07 -37.07 18.32
C ILE A 7 11.12 -36.03 17.90
N TYR A 8 10.95 -34.71 18.10
CA TYR A 8 10.76 -34.04 19.39
C TYR A 8 9.85 -32.79 19.29
N ILE A 9 8.80 -32.82 20.08
CA ILE A 9 8.11 -31.66 20.66
C ILE A 9 8.89 -31.26 21.92
N ALA A 10 8.84 -29.97 22.24
CA ALA A 10 9.12 -29.32 23.54
C ALA A 10 10.49 -28.63 23.72
N ALA A 11 10.43 -27.30 23.65
CA ALA A 11 10.91 -26.39 24.70
C ALA A 11 10.22 -25.02 24.45
N MET A 12 9.08 -24.73 25.11
CA MET A 12 9.00 -23.98 26.39
C MET A 12 9.88 -22.73 26.40
N MET A 13 9.28 -21.54 26.25
CA MET A 13 8.78 -20.66 27.33
C MET A 13 9.91 -19.87 28.01
N MET A 14 9.80 -18.54 27.92
CA MET A 14 10.33 -17.44 28.77
C MET A 14 10.63 -16.25 27.83
N SER A 15 10.18 -15.02 28.02
CA SER A 15 9.49 -14.36 29.13
C SER A 15 9.08 -12.95 28.70
N LEU A 16 8.09 -12.42 29.39
CA LEU A 16 7.43 -11.12 29.25
C LEU A 16 8.39 -9.92 29.29
N SER A 17 8.04 -8.85 28.58
CA SER A 17 8.22 -7.47 29.05
C SER A 17 7.20 -6.56 28.38
N ALA A 18 6.07 -6.40 29.07
CA ALA A 18 5.09 -5.34 28.81
C ALA A 18 5.57 -4.06 29.49
N CYS A 19 5.74 -2.97 28.73
CA CYS A 19 5.89 -1.64 29.29
C CYS A 19 4.51 -1.00 29.42
N THR A 20 3.86 -1.19 30.58
CA THR A 20 2.70 -0.38 31.00
C THR A 20 3.16 0.64 32.03
N THR A 21 3.27 1.91 31.63
CA THR A 21 3.41 3.03 32.55
C THR A 21 2.05 3.70 32.75
N THR A 22 1.41 3.38 33.88
CA THR A 22 0.30 4.14 34.45
C THR A 22 0.86 5.30 35.27
N ALA A 23 0.65 6.54 34.81
CA ALA A 23 0.70 7.72 35.66
C ALA A 23 -0.74 8.23 35.89
N LYS A 24 -1.26 8.01 37.10
CA LYS A 24 -2.52 8.61 37.57
C LYS A 24 -2.28 10.09 37.86
N LYS A 25 -2.97 10.98 37.14
CA LYS A 25 -3.30 12.31 37.64
C LYS A 25 -4.78 12.55 37.43
N SER A 26 -5.50 12.58 38.54
CA SER A 26 -6.92 12.91 38.66
C SER A 26 -7.18 14.34 38.22
N VAL A 27 -8.04 14.52 37.21
CA VAL A 27 -8.72 15.79 36.94
C VAL A 27 -10.22 15.52 36.98
N SER A 28 -10.89 16.30 37.82
CA SER A 28 -12.32 16.30 38.12
C SER A 28 -13.15 16.56 36.86
N VAL A 29 -14.09 15.67 36.54
CA VAL A 29 -15.05 15.85 35.45
C VAL A 29 -16.32 16.50 36.00
N LYS A 30 -16.55 17.76 35.62
CA LYS A 30 -17.85 18.43 35.76
C LYS A 30 -18.71 18.07 34.53
N PRO A 31 -19.97 17.63 34.68
CA PRO A 31 -20.78 17.19 33.56
C PRO A 31 -21.47 18.39 32.89
N SER A 32 -21.29 18.55 31.58
CA SER A 32 -22.08 19.48 30.75
C SER A 32 -22.33 18.95 29.34
N ALA A 33 -23.59 18.56 29.12
CA ALA A 33 -24.39 18.57 27.90
C ALA A 33 -24.02 17.69 26.67
N PRO A 34 -25.04 17.19 25.93
CA PRO A 34 -24.84 16.28 24.81
C PRO A 34 -24.45 17.06 23.54
N GLN A 35 -23.30 16.71 22.95
CA GLN A 35 -22.94 17.20 21.62
C GLN A 35 -23.62 16.32 20.57
N THR A 36 -24.52 16.96 19.86
CA THR A 36 -25.22 16.52 18.65
C THR A 36 -24.25 15.81 17.69
N ALA A 37 -24.62 14.60 17.27
CA ALA A 37 -23.94 13.88 16.21
C ALA A 37 -24.11 14.64 14.89
N THR A 38 -23.07 15.36 14.46
CA THR A 38 -22.97 15.85 13.09
C THR A 38 -22.65 14.64 12.21
N ALA A 39 -23.55 14.37 11.27
CA ALA A 39 -23.38 13.34 10.25
C ALA A 39 -22.02 13.52 9.55
N ALA A 40 -21.20 12.46 9.57
CA ALA A 40 -19.98 12.40 8.79
C ALA A 40 -20.35 12.62 7.32
N ALA A 41 -19.90 13.73 6.75
CA ALA A 41 -19.96 13.95 5.32
C ALA A 41 -19.19 12.81 4.65
N VAL A 42 -19.87 12.03 3.82
CA VAL A 42 -19.26 11.01 2.98
C VAL A 42 -18.34 11.73 2.00
N GLN A 43 -17.07 11.88 2.34
CA GLN A 43 -16.09 12.37 1.38
C GLN A 43 -15.89 11.28 0.33
N PRO A 44 -16.04 11.59 -0.97
CA PRO A 44 -15.78 10.62 -2.03
C PRO A 44 -14.31 10.22 -1.97
N THR A 45 -14.05 8.90 -1.89
CA THR A 45 -12.69 8.38 -1.91
C THR A 45 -12.06 8.70 -3.27
N PRO A 46 -10.95 9.47 -3.34
CA PRO A 46 -10.33 9.81 -4.61
C PRO A 46 -9.88 8.54 -5.37
N THR A 47 -10.05 8.55 -6.69
CA THR A 47 -9.59 7.44 -7.53
C THR A 47 -8.06 7.30 -7.44
N PRO A 48 -7.46 6.13 -7.74
CA PRO A 48 -6.01 5.94 -7.70
C PRO A 48 -5.20 7.01 -8.42
N VAL A 49 -5.72 7.44 -9.57
CA VAL A 49 -5.15 8.47 -10.44
C VAL A 49 -5.29 9.85 -9.78
N GLU A 50 -6.47 10.15 -9.23
CA GLU A 50 -6.74 11.40 -8.53
C GLU A 50 -5.86 11.57 -7.28
N SER A 51 -5.70 10.50 -6.50
CA SER A 51 -4.86 10.52 -5.32
C SER A 51 -3.42 10.80 -5.67
N MET A 52 -2.87 10.16 -6.71
CA MET A 52 -1.51 10.46 -7.15
C MET A 52 -1.36 11.92 -7.60
N ASN A 53 -2.38 12.50 -8.24
CA ASN A 53 -2.38 13.91 -8.64
C ASN A 53 -2.38 14.91 -7.46
N GLN A 54 -2.76 14.46 -6.26
CA GLN A 54 -2.79 15.28 -5.05
C GLN A 54 -1.45 15.31 -4.30
N LEU A 55 -0.50 14.42 -4.62
CA LEU A 55 0.84 14.38 -4.01
C LEU A 55 1.81 15.37 -4.69
N ALA A 56 1.82 16.64 -4.27
CA ALA A 56 2.72 17.71 -4.78
C ALA A 56 2.49 18.01 -6.29
N PRO A 57 3.27 18.87 -7.02
CA PRO A 57 2.89 19.26 -8.38
C PRO A 57 3.08 18.07 -9.31
N VAL A 58 2.01 17.31 -9.46
CA VAL A 58 1.96 16.11 -10.27
C VAL A 58 1.62 16.58 -11.67
N ASN A 59 2.68 16.80 -12.45
CA ASN A 59 2.61 17.02 -13.87
C ASN A 59 1.83 15.88 -14.55
N ASP A 60 1.10 16.22 -15.63
CA ASP A 60 0.24 15.30 -16.41
C ASP A 60 0.93 13.97 -16.76
N ASP A 61 2.26 13.99 -16.86
CA ASP A 61 3.13 12.83 -17.04
C ASP A 61 2.89 11.70 -16.02
N THR A 62 2.64 12.03 -14.75
CA THR A 62 2.49 11.04 -13.67
C THR A 62 1.15 10.32 -13.76
N LYS A 63 0.07 11.05 -14.09
CA LYS A 63 -1.24 10.47 -14.36
C LYS A 63 -1.15 9.48 -15.52
N LEU A 64 -0.57 9.93 -16.64
CA LEU A 64 -0.41 9.11 -17.83
C LEU A 64 0.45 7.86 -17.55
N ARG A 65 1.49 7.99 -16.72
CA ARG A 65 2.35 6.88 -16.30
C ARG A 65 1.60 5.85 -15.46
N LEU A 66 0.74 6.28 -14.52
CA LEU A 66 -0.08 5.36 -13.73
C LEU A 66 -1.12 4.65 -14.60
N GLU A 67 -1.82 5.37 -15.47
CA GLU A 67 -2.81 4.79 -16.38
C GLU A 67 -2.19 3.71 -17.27
N ARG A 68 -1.01 4.01 -17.85
CA ARG A 68 -0.23 3.03 -18.61
C ARG A 68 0.14 1.82 -17.76
N CYS A 69 0.66 2.04 -16.55
CA CYS A 69 1.01 0.96 -15.62
C CYS A 69 -0.18 0.04 -15.28
N LEU A 70 -1.36 0.61 -15.06
CA LEU A 70 -2.58 -0.16 -14.82
C LEU A 70 -3.01 -0.96 -16.05
N ALA A 71 -2.87 -0.40 -17.25
CA ALA A 71 -3.10 -1.14 -18.49
C ALA A 71 -2.10 -2.31 -18.61
N GLU A 72 -0.81 -2.05 -18.45
CA GLU A 72 0.24 -3.09 -18.49
C GLU A 72 0.00 -4.20 -17.45
N THR A 73 -0.48 -3.83 -16.26
CA THR A 73 -0.86 -4.79 -15.20
C THR A 73 -2.00 -5.70 -15.64
N LYS A 74 -3.02 -5.14 -16.30
CA LYS A 74 -4.13 -5.92 -16.86
C LYS A 74 -3.62 -6.90 -17.91
N HIS A 75 -2.79 -6.44 -18.85
CA HIS A 75 -2.18 -7.31 -19.85
C HIS A 75 -1.34 -8.43 -19.22
N LEU A 76 -0.55 -8.12 -18.19
CA LEU A 76 0.26 -9.11 -17.48
C LEU A 76 -0.61 -10.15 -16.74
N ALA A 77 -1.71 -9.71 -16.15
CA ALA A 77 -2.67 -10.58 -15.48
C ALA A 77 -3.38 -11.53 -16.49
N ASP A 78 -3.72 -11.02 -17.67
CA ASP A 78 -4.36 -11.80 -18.73
C ASP A 78 -3.42 -12.89 -19.29
N ILE A 79 -2.10 -12.69 -19.24
CA ILE A 79 -1.10 -13.70 -19.63
C ILE A 79 -1.05 -14.85 -18.60
N ASN A 80 -0.79 -14.53 -17.33
CA ASN A 80 -0.72 -15.52 -16.26
C ASN A 80 -0.85 -14.88 -14.87
N ARG A 81 -2.10 -14.65 -14.44
CA ARG A 81 -2.39 -14.02 -13.15
C ARG A 81 -1.72 -14.68 -11.95
N GLU A 82 -1.68 -16.01 -11.88
CA GLU A 82 -1.13 -16.72 -10.73
C GLU A 82 0.38 -16.49 -10.61
N LYS A 83 1.09 -16.53 -11.73
CA LYS A 83 2.54 -16.28 -11.79
C LYS A 83 2.89 -14.85 -11.34
N TYR A 84 2.08 -13.86 -11.67
CA TYR A 84 2.35 -12.44 -11.41
C TYR A 84 1.60 -11.88 -10.19
N ARG A 85 0.91 -12.74 -9.42
CA ARG A 85 0.02 -12.32 -8.34
C ARG A 85 0.70 -11.39 -7.34
N GLU A 86 1.91 -11.73 -6.90
CA GLU A 86 2.65 -10.93 -5.92
C GLU A 86 2.97 -9.52 -6.41
N GLN A 87 3.39 -9.38 -7.67
CA GLN A 87 3.73 -8.10 -8.29
C GLN A 87 2.48 -7.22 -8.44
N ILE A 88 1.39 -7.83 -8.92
CA ILE A 88 0.09 -7.17 -9.08
C ILE A 88 -0.45 -6.71 -7.71
N ASP A 89 -0.41 -7.59 -6.70
CA ASP A 89 -0.85 -7.27 -5.34
C ASP A 89 -0.01 -6.14 -4.74
N THR A 90 1.30 -6.14 -5.01
CA THR A 90 2.22 -5.10 -4.53
C THR A 90 1.92 -3.75 -5.15
N LEU A 91 1.64 -3.67 -6.46
CA LEU A 91 1.20 -2.44 -7.11
C LEU A 91 -0.08 -1.91 -6.45
N TYR A 92 -1.11 -2.74 -6.31
CA TYR A 92 -2.38 -2.29 -5.73
C TYR A 92 -2.26 -1.90 -4.26
N ARG A 93 -1.40 -2.57 -3.48
CA ARG A 93 -1.09 -2.16 -2.11
C ARG A 93 -0.40 -0.80 -2.07
N SER A 94 0.61 -0.57 -2.92
CA SER A 94 1.30 0.72 -3.01
C SER A 94 0.32 1.83 -3.38
N ILE A 95 -0.54 1.59 -4.38
CA ILE A 95 -1.59 2.54 -4.77
C ILE A 95 -2.51 2.87 -3.59
N LYS A 96 -3.08 1.86 -2.91
CA LYS A 96 -3.98 2.09 -1.77
C LYS A 96 -3.32 2.87 -0.64
N ALA A 97 -2.06 2.56 -0.35
CA ALA A 97 -1.30 3.27 0.68
C ALA A 97 -1.08 4.73 0.28
N THR A 98 -0.79 5.01 -0.99
CA THR A 98 -0.68 6.36 -1.55
C THR A 98 -2.02 7.11 -1.51
N GLN A 99 -3.13 6.44 -1.82
CA GLN A 99 -4.48 7.03 -1.71
C GLN A 99 -4.80 7.43 -0.27
N TYR A 100 -4.51 6.54 0.68
CA TYR A 100 -4.70 6.83 2.09
C TYR A 100 -3.84 8.01 2.54
N TYR A 101 -2.56 8.04 2.15
CA TYR A 101 -1.69 9.16 2.44
C TYR A 101 -2.23 10.49 1.88
N ALA A 102 -2.65 10.51 0.62
CA ALA A 102 -3.23 11.71 -0.01
C ALA A 102 -4.47 12.22 0.73
N SER A 103 -5.27 11.31 1.30
CA SER A 103 -6.46 11.69 2.09
C SER A 103 -6.14 12.40 3.40
N ILE A 104 -4.95 12.20 3.96
CA ILE A 104 -4.53 12.79 5.25
C ILE A 104 -3.44 13.86 5.09
N SER A 105 -2.85 14.00 3.90
CA SER A 105 -1.65 14.83 3.70
C SER A 105 -1.89 16.31 3.98
N ASN A 106 -3.12 16.79 3.78
CA ASN A 106 -3.51 18.17 4.08
C ASN A 106 -3.50 18.49 5.59
N ASP A 107 -3.59 17.46 6.45
CA ASP A 107 -3.55 17.61 7.91
C ASP A 107 -2.13 17.46 8.48
N LEU A 108 -1.14 17.15 7.63
CA LEU A 108 0.26 17.00 8.01
C LEU A 108 1.01 18.32 7.91
N SER A 109 2.12 18.46 8.65
CA SER A 109 3.01 19.60 8.48
C SER A 109 3.71 19.54 7.11
N ASN A 110 4.03 20.70 6.53
CA ASN A 110 4.70 20.78 5.23
C ASN A 110 6.01 19.96 5.20
N ILE A 111 6.80 19.98 6.28
CA ILE A 111 8.04 19.19 6.39
C ILE A 111 7.76 17.68 6.28
N MET A 112 6.68 17.21 6.90
CA MET A 112 6.25 15.81 6.78
C MET A 112 5.80 15.50 5.36
N VAL A 113 5.03 16.39 4.74
CA VAL A 113 4.58 16.22 3.35
C VAL A 113 5.77 16.14 2.39
N ASP A 114 6.73 17.04 2.51
CA ASP A 114 7.94 17.10 1.68
C ASP A 114 8.83 15.86 1.86
N THR A 115 8.83 15.28 3.06
CA THR A 115 9.63 14.09 3.37
C THR A 115 8.95 12.80 2.93
N ILE A 116 7.62 12.69 3.12
CA ILE A 116 6.89 11.43 2.97
C ILE A 116 6.31 11.27 1.56
N THR A 117 5.93 12.37 0.89
CA THR A 117 5.40 12.34 -0.49
C THR A 117 6.31 11.57 -1.45
N PRO A 118 7.65 11.82 -1.49
CA PRO A 118 8.54 11.11 -2.41
C PRO A 118 8.56 9.59 -2.18
N LEU A 119 8.38 9.12 -0.93
CA LEU A 119 8.35 7.69 -0.62
C LEU A 119 7.15 6.99 -1.28
N TYR A 120 5.96 7.59 -1.19
CA TYR A 120 4.75 7.02 -1.80
C TYR A 120 4.81 7.06 -3.32
N GLN A 121 5.32 8.16 -3.90
CA GLN A 121 5.57 8.25 -5.33
C GLN A 121 6.56 7.19 -5.80
N PHE A 122 7.68 7.02 -5.09
CA PHE A 122 8.68 5.99 -5.40
C PHE A 122 8.07 4.58 -5.37
N ARG A 123 7.31 4.23 -4.32
CA ARG A 123 6.70 2.90 -4.17
C ARG A 123 5.77 2.52 -5.31
N VAL A 124 4.99 3.47 -5.82
CA VAL A 124 4.12 3.22 -6.98
C VAL A 124 4.96 3.10 -8.25
N ASN A 125 5.91 4.01 -8.45
CA ASN A 125 6.79 4.00 -9.63
C ASN A 125 7.63 2.72 -9.73
N ASP A 126 8.15 2.23 -8.62
CA ASP A 126 8.93 0.99 -8.55
C ASP A 126 8.08 -0.26 -8.86
N ALA A 127 6.89 -0.35 -8.27
CA ALA A 127 5.94 -1.42 -8.59
C ALA A 127 5.53 -1.40 -10.07
N CYS A 128 5.26 -0.21 -10.63
CA CYS A 128 4.97 -0.05 -12.05
C CYS A 128 6.13 -0.48 -12.94
N ASN A 129 7.36 -0.09 -12.60
CA ASN A 129 8.55 -0.52 -13.34
C ASN A 129 8.73 -2.05 -13.32
N THR A 130 8.40 -2.70 -12.20
CA THR A 130 8.43 -4.17 -12.10
C THR A 130 7.39 -4.83 -13.02
N ILE A 131 6.18 -4.26 -13.11
CA ILE A 131 5.13 -4.71 -14.04
C ILE A 131 5.61 -4.55 -15.49
N SER A 132 6.13 -3.37 -15.86
CA SER A 132 6.60 -3.12 -17.23
C SER A 132 7.69 -4.10 -17.65
N GLN A 133 8.67 -4.37 -16.77
CA GLN A 133 9.73 -5.34 -17.04
C GLN A 133 9.19 -6.77 -17.20
N SER A 134 8.23 -7.16 -16.35
CA SER A 134 7.63 -8.49 -16.43
C SER A 134 6.80 -8.68 -17.69
N LEU A 135 6.07 -7.65 -18.12
CA LEU A 135 5.33 -7.65 -19.39
C LEU A 135 6.27 -7.74 -20.59
N LEU A 136 7.32 -6.91 -20.62
CA LEU A 136 8.32 -6.96 -21.69
C LEU A 136 9.01 -8.33 -21.78
N ALA A 137 9.25 -8.98 -20.64
CA ALA A 137 9.82 -10.32 -20.62
C ALA A 137 8.88 -11.37 -21.25
N GLU A 138 7.57 -11.28 -21.04
CA GLU A 138 6.60 -12.18 -21.68
C GLU A 138 6.41 -11.88 -23.16
N LEU A 139 6.36 -10.59 -23.54
CA LEU A 139 6.29 -10.19 -24.95
C LEU A 139 7.51 -10.68 -25.73
N LYS A 140 8.72 -10.61 -25.14
CA LYS A 140 9.95 -11.14 -25.74
C LYS A 140 9.89 -12.66 -25.93
N LYS A 141 9.30 -13.39 -24.97
CA LYS A 141 9.08 -14.85 -25.11
C LYS A 141 8.10 -15.15 -26.23
N GLY A 142 6.95 -14.47 -26.25
CA GLY A 142 5.95 -14.64 -27.31
C GLY A 142 6.50 -14.35 -28.70
N ALA A 143 7.28 -13.27 -28.85
CA ALA A 143 7.94 -12.91 -30.11
C ALA A 143 9.04 -13.91 -30.53
N GLY A 144 9.70 -14.55 -29.57
CA GLY A 144 10.73 -15.56 -29.83
C GLY A 144 10.19 -16.94 -30.21
N ILE A 145 8.92 -17.24 -29.90
CA ILE A 145 8.25 -18.52 -30.25
C ILE A 145 7.66 -18.48 -31.66
N ALA A 146 7.47 -17.29 -32.25
CA ALA A 146 6.94 -17.12 -33.61
C ALA A 146 7.96 -17.35 -34.73
N LYS A 147 9.02 -18.14 -34.50
CA LYS A 147 10.13 -18.36 -35.43
C LYS A 147 10.36 -19.84 -35.74
#